data_AF-A0A7V9C5Z8-F1
#
_entry.id   AF-A0A7V9C5Z8-F1
#
_cell.length_a   1.000
_cell.length_b   1.000
_cell.length_c   1.000
_cell.angle_alpha   90.00
_cell.angle_beta   90.00
_cell.angle_gamma   90.00
#
_symmetry.space_group_name_H-M   'P 1'
#
loop_
_entity.id
_entity.type
_entity.pdbx_description
1 polymer ?
#
loop_
_entity_poly.entity_id
_entity_poly.type
_entity_poly.pdbx_seq_one_letter_code
_entity_poly.pdbx_strand_id
1 'polypeptide(L)'
;MKTKLITTLMFGFIISCVTAQSPPKQDTINIKSPPQSAEEPQTRVPGVLGFESNELSNAITVPKTIEANKSFQATVTTSGNGCANAGDTGVILSDNSADVFVYDFTTAIRPGVVCTMILKQFSHTATLSFSKRGEAVIRVWGRRQGGASPLGEPVIVEKRLMVK
;
A
#
# COMPACT_ATOMS: atom_id res chain seq x y z
N MET A 1 11.27 -72.61 -20.93
CA MET A 1 10.02 -73.30 -20.50
C MET A 1 9.51 -72.56 -19.26
N LYS A 2 8.36 -71.86 -19.32
CA LYS A 2 7.03 -72.32 -18.82
C LYS A 2 7.06 -72.47 -17.27
N THR A 3 6.26 -71.83 -16.40
CA THR A 3 4.81 -71.55 -16.42
C THR A 3 4.34 -70.82 -15.13
N LYS A 4 3.37 -69.90 -15.27
CA LYS A 4 2.21 -69.45 -14.45
C LYS A 4 2.17 -69.36 -12.90
N LEU A 5 1.76 -68.16 -12.45
CA LEU A 5 0.54 -67.77 -11.68
C LEU A 5 -0.28 -68.85 -10.94
N ILE A 6 -0.58 -68.60 -9.66
CA ILE A 6 -1.65 -69.25 -8.88
C ILE A 6 -2.41 -68.21 -8.05
N THR A 7 -3.73 -68.23 -8.22
CA THR A 7 -4.80 -67.54 -7.47
C THR A 7 -5.51 -68.58 -6.60
N THR A 8 -5.85 -68.34 -5.33
CA THR A 8 -7.04 -68.95 -4.68
C THR A 8 -7.48 -68.17 -3.42
N LEU A 9 -8.81 -67.99 -3.31
CA LEU A 9 -9.62 -67.44 -2.22
C LEU A 9 -9.64 -68.32 -0.95
N MET A 10 -10.00 -67.72 0.20
CA MET A 10 -10.80 -68.41 1.23
C MET A 10 -11.76 -67.42 1.92
N PHE A 11 -13.02 -67.86 2.05
CA PHE A 11 -14.14 -67.24 2.76
C PHE A 11 -14.14 -67.67 4.24
N GLY A 12 -14.58 -66.81 5.16
CA GLY A 12 -14.83 -67.17 6.57
C GLY A 12 -15.70 -66.13 7.29
N PHE A 13 -16.94 -66.51 7.60
CA PHE A 13 -17.99 -65.74 8.27
C PHE A 13 -17.75 -65.68 9.79
N ILE A 14 -17.84 -64.50 10.42
CA ILE A 14 -18.07 -64.38 11.87
C ILE A 14 -19.18 -63.33 12.11
N ILE A 15 -20.24 -63.79 12.76
CA ILE A 15 -21.38 -63.02 13.26
C ILE A 15 -20.94 -62.32 14.55
N SER A 16 -21.16 -61.01 14.68
CA SER A 16 -21.10 -60.32 15.96
C SER A 16 -22.06 -59.14 16.05
N CYS A 17 -22.72 -59.09 17.20
CA CYS A 17 -23.63 -58.11 17.77
C CYS A 17 -23.79 -56.77 17.06
N VAL A 18 -25.04 -56.47 16.71
CA VAL A 18 -25.55 -55.12 16.50
C VAL A 18 -25.43 -54.34 17.81
N THR A 19 -24.39 -53.52 17.93
CA THR A 19 -24.39 -52.36 18.83
C THR A 19 -24.87 -51.15 18.04
N ALA A 20 -25.98 -50.55 18.48
CA ALA A 20 -26.45 -49.27 17.99
C ALA A 20 -25.39 -48.20 18.30
N GLN A 21 -24.49 -47.95 17.34
CA GLN A 21 -23.58 -46.80 17.36
C GLN A 21 -24.31 -45.62 16.75
N SER A 22 -24.42 -44.56 17.54
CA SER A 22 -24.87 -43.24 17.11
C SER A 22 -24.21 -42.84 15.78
N PRO A 23 -24.91 -42.11 14.89
CA PRO A 23 -24.33 -41.68 13.62
C PRO A 23 -23.01 -40.92 13.88
N PRO A 24 -21.98 -41.13 13.05
CA PRO A 24 -20.72 -40.42 13.18
C PRO A 24 -21.01 -38.91 13.11
N LYS A 25 -20.54 -38.20 14.12
CA LYS A 25 -20.53 -36.74 14.19
C LYS A 25 -19.96 -36.24 12.86
N GLN A 26 -20.78 -35.52 12.10
CA GLN A 26 -20.33 -34.83 10.89
C GLN A 26 -19.23 -33.87 11.33
N ASP A 27 -17.97 -34.23 11.15
CA ASP A 27 -16.87 -33.29 11.23
C ASP A 27 -17.07 -32.34 10.06
N THR A 28 -17.71 -31.21 10.36
CA THR A 28 -17.70 -30.05 9.49
C THR A 28 -16.25 -29.73 9.22
N ILE A 29 -15.80 -30.07 8.02
CA ILE A 29 -14.56 -29.54 7.46
C ILE A 29 -14.76 -28.03 7.50
N ASN A 30 -14.18 -27.40 8.51
CA ASN A 30 -14.01 -25.96 8.56
C ASN A 30 -13.06 -25.62 7.43
N ILE A 31 -13.61 -25.41 6.23
CA ILE A 31 -12.90 -24.76 5.15
C ILE A 31 -12.66 -23.34 5.67
N LYS A 32 -11.55 -23.19 6.40
CA LYS A 32 -10.92 -21.90 6.65
C LYS A 32 -10.92 -21.22 5.28
N SER A 33 -11.53 -20.04 5.24
CA SER A 33 -11.56 -19.15 4.09
C SER A 33 -10.21 -19.19 3.36
N PRO A 34 -10.20 -19.11 2.02
CA PRO A 34 -8.96 -19.09 1.24
C PRO A 34 -7.97 -18.13 1.91
N PRO A 35 -6.68 -18.47 2.02
CA PRO A 35 -5.69 -17.53 2.53
C PRO A 35 -5.88 -16.25 1.73
N GLN A 36 -6.13 -15.16 2.45
CA GLN A 36 -6.23 -13.80 1.94
C GLN A 36 -5.17 -13.64 0.86
N SER A 37 -5.64 -13.43 -0.38
CA SER A 37 -4.85 -13.30 -1.61
C SER A 37 -3.48 -12.71 -1.27
N ALA A 38 -2.40 -13.47 -1.49
CA ALA A 38 -1.06 -12.96 -1.28
C ALA A 38 -0.93 -11.66 -2.07
N GLU A 39 -0.93 -10.53 -1.38
CA GLU A 39 -0.81 -9.23 -2.01
C GLU A 39 0.55 -9.22 -2.72
N GLU A 40 0.55 -8.91 -4.01
CA GLU A 40 1.80 -8.89 -4.75
C GLU A 40 2.78 -7.90 -4.07
N PRO A 41 4.06 -8.28 -3.87
CA PRO A 41 4.99 -7.45 -3.10
C PRO A 41 5.21 -6.09 -3.77
N GLN A 42 4.69 -5.02 -3.18
CA GLN A 42 4.82 -3.67 -3.69
C GLN A 42 6.09 -2.99 -3.14
N THR A 43 6.74 -2.16 -3.94
CA THR A 43 7.90 -1.36 -3.50
C THR A 43 7.46 0.05 -3.14
N ARG A 44 7.88 0.54 -1.98
CA ARG A 44 7.66 1.91 -1.53
C ARG A 44 8.67 2.85 -2.18
N VAL A 45 8.19 3.89 -2.84
CA VAL A 45 9.02 4.91 -3.51
C VAL A 45 8.53 6.31 -3.13
N PRO A 46 9.39 7.34 -3.13
CA PRO A 46 8.92 8.72 -3.00
C PRO A 46 7.87 9.04 -4.08
N GLY A 47 6.82 9.75 -3.69
CA GLY A 47 5.74 10.12 -4.59
C GLY A 47 6.18 11.13 -5.65
N VAL A 48 5.60 11.05 -6.85
CA VAL A 48 5.95 11.97 -7.95
C VAL A 48 5.23 13.30 -7.75
N LEU A 49 5.98 14.38 -7.52
CA LEU A 49 5.48 15.74 -7.36
C LEU A 49 5.64 16.53 -8.66
N GLY A 50 4.61 17.28 -9.03
CA GLY A 50 4.63 18.17 -10.20
C GLY A 50 4.99 17.45 -11.49
N PHE A 51 4.11 16.53 -11.93
CA PHE A 51 4.26 15.81 -13.20
C PHE A 51 4.53 16.76 -14.37
N GLU A 52 3.88 17.93 -14.36
CA GLU A 52 4.21 19.07 -15.21
C GLU A 52 5.24 19.98 -14.51
N SER A 53 6.33 20.31 -15.20
CA SER A 53 7.49 21.05 -14.66
C SER A 53 7.15 22.42 -14.03
N ASN A 54 5.99 23.00 -14.35
CA ASN A 54 5.52 24.29 -13.83
C ASN A 54 4.54 24.18 -12.65
N GLU A 55 4.19 22.98 -12.19
CA GLU A 55 3.10 22.77 -11.21
C GLU A 55 3.54 22.28 -9.84
N LEU A 56 4.83 22.29 -9.53
CA LEU A 56 5.33 21.84 -8.21
C LEU A 56 4.64 22.56 -7.04
N SER A 57 4.35 23.86 -7.18
CA SER A 57 3.67 24.66 -6.15
C SER A 57 2.18 24.31 -5.95
N ASN A 58 1.56 23.64 -6.93
CA ASN A 58 0.18 23.14 -6.89
C ASN A 58 0.09 21.74 -6.29
N ALA A 59 1.21 21.02 -6.17
CA ALA A 59 1.24 19.71 -5.53
C ALA A 59 0.90 19.76 -4.04
N ILE A 60 0.89 20.94 -3.42
CA ILE A 60 0.56 21.13 -1.99
C ILE A 60 -0.61 22.11 -1.84
N THR A 61 -1.69 21.61 -1.25
CA THR A 61 -2.85 22.39 -0.85
C THR A 61 -2.91 22.51 0.68
N VAL A 62 -2.83 23.75 1.17
CA VAL A 62 -2.91 24.10 2.59
C VAL A 62 -3.65 25.44 2.75
N PRO A 63 -4.29 25.69 3.89
CA PRO A 63 -4.81 27.01 4.22
C PRO A 63 -3.68 28.06 4.21
N LYS A 64 -3.96 29.28 3.71
CA LYS A 64 -3.01 30.40 3.79
C LYS A 64 -2.79 30.90 5.22
N THR A 65 -3.74 30.62 6.11
CA THR A 65 -3.72 31.05 7.50
C THR A 65 -4.33 29.98 8.38
N ILE A 66 -3.73 29.74 9.54
CA ILE A 66 -4.21 28.84 10.59
C ILE A 66 -4.11 29.51 11.96
N GLU A 67 -4.67 28.87 12.98
CA GLU A 67 -4.53 29.26 14.39
C GLU A 67 -3.44 28.44 15.08
N ALA A 68 -2.65 29.07 15.95
CA ALA A 68 -1.65 28.36 16.75
C ALA A 68 -2.29 27.25 17.60
N ASN A 69 -1.62 26.10 17.70
CA ASN A 69 -2.06 24.90 18.42
C ASN A 69 -3.39 24.31 17.94
N LYS A 70 -3.85 24.66 16.73
CA LYS A 70 -4.97 23.99 16.07
C LYS A 70 -4.47 23.10 14.95
N SER A 71 -5.00 21.88 14.90
CA SER A 71 -4.71 20.95 13.82
C SER A 71 -5.39 21.41 12.52
N PHE A 72 -4.70 21.23 11.41
CA PHE A 72 -5.23 21.47 10.07
C PHE A 72 -4.75 20.37 9.11
N GLN A 73 -5.44 20.21 7.99
CA GLN A 73 -5.05 19.24 6.96
C GLN A 73 -4.19 19.90 5.89
N ALA A 74 -3.06 19.28 5.59
CA ALA A 74 -2.27 19.52 4.38
C ALA A 74 -2.51 18.37 3.42
N THR A 75 -2.87 18.69 2.18
CA THR A 75 -3.09 17.71 1.12
C THR A 75 -1.97 17.83 0.10
N VAL A 76 -1.34 16.70 -0.21
CA VAL A 76 -0.29 16.58 -1.21
C VAL A 76 -0.79 15.69 -2.34
N THR A 77 -0.70 16.17 -3.58
CA THR A 77 -1.07 15.41 -4.76
C THR A 77 0.17 14.83 -5.41
N THR A 78 0.20 13.51 -5.60
CA THR A 78 1.24 12.81 -6.37
C THR A 78 0.66 12.20 -7.64
N SER A 79 1.52 11.84 -8.59
CA SER A 79 1.12 11.20 -9.85
C SER A 79 1.75 9.80 -10.01
N GLY A 80 1.07 8.91 -10.71
CA GLY A 80 1.54 7.55 -10.97
C GLY A 80 0.94 6.95 -12.24
N ASN A 81 1.29 5.68 -12.49
CA ASN A 81 0.82 4.92 -13.66
C ASN A 81 -0.02 3.69 -13.26
N GLY A 82 -0.33 2.82 -14.23
CA GLY A 82 -1.10 1.59 -13.98
C GLY A 82 -0.54 0.64 -12.91
N CYS A 83 0.76 0.71 -12.61
CA CYS A 83 1.40 -0.09 -11.56
C CYS A 83 1.56 0.64 -10.24
N ALA A 84 1.16 1.91 -10.17
CA ALA A 84 1.32 2.74 -8.98
C ALA A 84 0.04 2.76 -8.15
N ASN A 85 0.18 2.83 -6.83
CA ASN A 85 -0.90 3.04 -5.88
C ASN A 85 -0.48 4.08 -4.85
N ALA A 86 -1.46 4.76 -4.24
CA ALA A 86 -1.22 5.65 -3.12
C ALA A 86 -0.58 4.86 -1.98
N GLY A 87 0.54 5.37 -1.46
CA GLY A 87 1.20 4.84 -0.29
C GLY A 87 0.90 5.65 0.96
N ASP A 88 1.88 5.68 1.84
CA ASP A 88 1.82 6.28 3.17
C ASP A 88 2.51 7.66 3.22
N THR A 89 2.22 8.41 4.28
CA THR A 89 2.80 9.74 4.53
C THR A 89 3.54 9.75 5.87
N GLY A 90 4.77 10.27 5.89
CA GLY A 90 5.54 10.54 7.10
C GLY A 90 5.59 12.03 7.40
N VAL A 91 5.60 12.40 8.68
CA VAL A 91 5.64 13.81 9.11
C VAL A 91 6.68 14.00 10.22
N ILE A 92 7.53 15.00 10.07
CA ILE A 92 8.39 15.52 11.14
C ILE A 92 7.92 16.95 11.42
N LEU A 93 7.49 17.21 12.65
CA LEU A 93 6.97 18.50 13.09
C LEU A 93 7.99 19.25 13.95
N SER A 94 7.99 20.57 13.82
CA SER A 94 8.67 21.53 14.67
C SER A 94 7.71 22.69 14.98
N ASP A 95 8.11 23.62 15.85
CA ASP A 95 7.21 24.68 16.33
C ASP A 95 6.59 25.57 15.24
N ASN A 96 7.32 25.78 14.14
CA ASN A 96 6.89 26.57 12.98
C ASN A 96 7.29 25.94 11.63
N SER A 97 7.62 24.65 11.60
CA SER A 97 7.89 23.98 10.32
C SER A 97 7.50 22.50 10.34
N ALA A 98 7.21 21.95 9.16
CA ALA A 98 6.92 20.54 8.99
C ALA A 98 7.65 20.00 7.76
N ASP A 99 8.31 18.86 7.90
CA ASP A 99 8.78 18.03 6.78
C ASP A 99 7.77 16.90 6.56
N VAL A 100 7.16 16.88 5.38
CA VAL A 100 6.18 15.87 4.98
C VAL A 100 6.80 15.01 3.90
N PHE A 101 6.86 13.70 4.12
CA PHE A 101 7.38 12.72 3.17
C PHE A 101 6.21 11.96 2.60
N VAL A 102 5.99 12.07 1.28
CA VAL A 102 4.93 11.33 0.60
C VAL A 102 5.50 10.16 -0.17
N TYR A 103 4.86 9.00 -0.05
CA TYR A 103 5.28 7.77 -0.70
C TYR A 103 4.14 7.18 -1.50
N ASP A 104 4.49 6.59 -2.64
CA ASP A 104 3.61 5.76 -3.44
C ASP A 104 4.16 4.34 -3.46
N PHE A 105 3.29 3.37 -3.70
CA PHE A 105 3.68 1.99 -3.94
C PHE A 105 3.72 1.70 -5.43
N THR A 106 4.67 0.87 -5.86
CA THR A 106 4.75 0.43 -7.25
C THR A 106 5.22 -1.00 -7.41
N THR A 107 4.71 -1.68 -8.43
CA THR A 107 5.19 -2.98 -8.91
C THR A 107 6.11 -2.88 -10.12
N ALA A 108 6.27 -1.67 -10.70
CA ALA A 108 6.98 -1.43 -11.97
C ALA A 108 8.48 -1.74 -11.95
N ILE A 109 9.07 -1.89 -10.75
CA ILE A 109 10.50 -2.16 -10.57
C ILE A 109 10.81 -3.64 -10.81
N ARG A 110 9.79 -4.50 -10.82
CA ARG A 110 9.99 -5.94 -10.99
C ARG A 110 10.13 -6.32 -12.46
N PRO A 111 11.03 -7.27 -12.80
CA PRO A 111 11.14 -7.80 -14.16
C PRO A 111 9.80 -8.37 -14.66
N GLY A 112 9.49 -8.15 -15.94
CA GLY A 112 8.30 -8.70 -16.59
C GLY A 112 6.97 -8.02 -16.22
N VAL A 113 6.98 -6.99 -15.37
CA VAL A 113 5.77 -6.18 -15.10
C VAL A 113 5.56 -5.18 -16.22
N VAL A 114 4.36 -5.23 -16.82
CA VAL A 114 3.93 -4.27 -17.84
C VAL A 114 2.88 -3.34 -17.22
N CYS A 115 3.16 -2.04 -17.23
CA CYS A 115 2.29 -1.03 -16.66
C CYS A 115 1.45 -0.36 -17.75
N THR A 116 0.16 -0.14 -17.48
CA THR A 116 -0.66 0.66 -18.39
C THR A 116 -0.22 2.13 -18.34
N MET A 117 -0.28 2.80 -19.49
CA MET A 117 0.02 4.23 -19.65
C MET A 117 -1.17 5.11 -19.23
N ILE A 118 -1.72 4.85 -18.04
CA ILE A 118 -2.79 5.65 -17.45
C ILE A 118 -2.18 6.61 -16.45
N LEU A 119 -2.47 7.90 -16.56
CA LEU A 119 -2.10 8.86 -15.52
C LEU A 119 -3.06 8.73 -14.33
N LYS A 120 -2.53 8.34 -13.17
CA LYS A 120 -3.26 8.32 -11.89
C LYS A 120 -2.82 9.51 -11.04
N GLN A 121 -3.76 10.09 -10.31
CA GLN A 121 -3.46 11.07 -9.26
C GLN A 121 -3.80 10.48 -7.89
N PHE A 122 -2.93 10.71 -6.92
CA PHE A 122 -3.11 10.24 -5.54
C PHE A 122 -3.13 11.43 -4.60
N SER A 123 -4.04 11.41 -3.62
CA SER A 123 -4.15 12.41 -2.58
C SER A 123 -3.61 11.85 -1.27
N HIS A 124 -2.60 12.51 -0.73
CA HIS A 124 -1.97 12.21 0.55
C HIS A 124 -2.35 13.29 1.55
N THR A 125 -2.80 12.91 2.74
CA THR A 125 -3.23 13.89 3.75
C THR A 125 -2.41 13.77 5.01
N ALA A 126 -1.83 14.89 5.44
CA ALA A 126 -1.14 15.03 6.71
C ALA A 126 -1.92 15.97 7.64
N THR A 127 -2.09 15.56 8.89
CA THR A 127 -2.62 16.44 9.94
C THR A 127 -1.46 17.13 10.63
N LEU A 128 -1.41 18.46 10.57
CA LEU A 128 -0.31 19.30 11.07
C LEU A 128 -0.81 20.29 12.12
N SER A 129 0.08 20.77 12.98
CA SER A 129 -0.20 21.85 13.93
C SER A 129 1.10 22.60 14.26
N PHE A 130 1.05 23.92 14.31
CA PHE A 130 2.19 24.76 14.70
C PHE A 130 1.90 25.46 16.03
N SER A 131 2.86 25.45 16.94
CA SER A 131 2.76 26.06 18.26
C SER A 131 3.15 27.54 18.23
N LYS A 132 4.07 27.92 17.33
CA LYS A 132 4.62 29.27 17.22
C LYS A 132 3.86 30.11 16.20
N ARG A 133 3.43 31.29 16.63
CA ARG A 133 2.81 32.32 15.77
C ARG A 133 3.81 32.91 14.77
N GLY A 134 3.29 33.40 13.65
CA GLY A 134 4.05 34.01 12.58
C GLY A 134 4.14 33.10 11.35
N GLU A 135 5.18 33.29 10.55
CA GLU A 135 5.38 32.50 9.34
C GLU A 135 5.80 31.05 9.67
N ALA A 136 5.09 30.10 9.07
CA ALA A 136 5.42 28.68 9.12
C ALA A 136 5.71 28.12 7.71
N VAL A 137 6.58 27.12 7.65
CA VAL A 137 7.02 26.50 6.40
C VAL A 137 6.72 25.01 6.41
N ILE A 138 6.04 24.53 5.38
CA ILE A 138 5.86 23.11 5.11
C ILE A 138 6.77 22.75 3.94
N ARG A 139 7.64 21.75 4.13
CA ARG A 139 8.53 21.19 3.12
C ARG A 139 8.04 19.79 2.77
N VAL A 140 7.67 19.57 1.52
CA VAL A 140 7.18 18.28 1.05
C VAL A 140 8.27 17.60 0.23
N TRP A 141 8.65 16.41 0.67
CA TRP A 141 9.66 15.56 0.06
C TRP A 141 9.00 14.54 -0.86
N GLY A 142 9.47 14.50 -2.10
CA GLY A 142 9.06 13.52 -3.10
C GLY A 142 10.11 13.40 -4.19
N ARG A 143 9.69 13.08 -5.40
CA ARG A 143 10.57 13.01 -6.58
C ARG A 143 9.94 13.66 -7.80
N ARG A 144 10.76 14.09 -8.75
CA ARG A 144 10.32 14.39 -10.12
C ARG A 144 10.29 13.11 -10.93
N GLN A 145 9.41 13.07 -11.93
CA GLN A 145 9.44 12.03 -12.94
C GLN A 145 10.69 12.24 -13.81
N GLY A 146 11.71 11.41 -13.59
CA GLY A 146 12.97 11.48 -14.32
C GLY A 146 13.27 10.18 -15.05
N GLY A 147 13.13 10.19 -16.39
CA GLY A 147 13.56 9.10 -17.27
C GLY A 147 13.10 7.69 -16.86
N ALA A 148 13.96 6.69 -17.11
CA ALA A 148 13.67 5.27 -16.85
C ALA A 148 13.89 4.84 -15.39
N SER A 149 14.38 5.72 -14.51
CA SER A 149 14.64 5.36 -13.12
C SER A 149 13.36 5.41 -12.29
N PRO A 150 12.94 4.29 -11.67
CA PRO A 150 11.75 4.27 -10.83
C PRO A 150 11.91 5.07 -9.53
N LEU A 151 13.14 5.47 -9.16
CA LEU A 151 13.43 6.29 -7.99
C LEU A 151 13.37 7.80 -8.26
N GLY A 152 13.39 8.21 -9.54
CA GLY A 152 13.37 9.62 -9.96
C GLY A 152 14.47 10.50 -9.36
N GLU A 153 14.36 11.81 -9.57
CA GLU A 153 15.22 12.82 -8.93
C GLU A 153 14.51 13.36 -7.69
N PRO A 154 15.14 13.39 -6.51
CA PRO A 154 14.50 13.91 -5.30
C PRO A 154 14.15 15.39 -5.46
N VAL A 155 12.98 15.79 -4.96
CA VAL A 155 12.53 17.19 -4.99
C VAL A 155 11.87 17.56 -3.68
N ILE A 156 12.10 18.81 -3.26
CA ILE A 156 11.46 19.43 -2.11
C ILE A 156 10.62 20.58 -2.61
N VAL A 157 9.35 20.60 -2.22
CA VAL A 157 8.43 21.71 -2.49
C VAL A 157 8.12 22.42 -1.18
N GLU A 158 8.36 23.74 -1.13
CA GLU A 158 8.04 24.54 0.04
C GLU A 158 6.71 25.27 -0.11
N LYS A 159 5.94 25.32 0.99
CA LYS A 159 4.72 26.12 1.10
C LYS A 159 4.75 26.91 2.40
N ARG A 160 4.52 28.22 2.30
CA ARG A 160 4.47 29.15 3.43
C ARG A 160 3.02 29.47 3.78
N LEU A 161 2.75 29.59 5.07
CA LEU A 161 1.46 30.03 5.60
C LEU A 161 1.66 30.87 6.86
N MET A 162 0.60 31.56 7.28
CA MET A 162 0.59 32.39 8.48
C MET A 162 -0.09 31.68 9.65
N VAL A 163 0.53 31.70 10.82
CA VAL A 163 -0.03 31.18 12.08
C VAL A 163 -0.42 32.37 12.96
N LYS A 164 -1.71 32.48 13.28
CA LYS A 164 -2.28 33.52 14.14
C LYS A 164 -2.34 33.11 15.61
#